data_AF-A0A1A8F9G2-F1
#
_entry.id   AF-A0A1A8F9G2-F1
#
_cell.length_a   1.000
_cell.length_b   1.000
_cell.length_c   1.000
_cell.angle_alpha   90.00
_cell.angle_beta   90.00
_cell.angle_gamma   90.00
#
_symmetry.space_group_name_H-M   'P 1'
#
loop_
_entity.id
_entity.type
_entity.pdbx_description
1 polymer ?
#
loop_
_entity_poly.entity_id
_entity_poly.type
_entity_poly.pdbx_seq_one_letter_code
_entity_poly.pdbx_strand_id
1 'polypeptide(L)'
;HEVTTDNKLLRIFQNGNVLYSIRLTLTLSCPMDLKNFPMDSQMCTMQLESFGYTMNDLIFEWLDVGAVQVADDLMLPQFVLKEEKGLGYCT
;
A
#
# COMPACT_ATOMS: atom_id res chain seq x y z
N HIS A 1 -15.16 -15.93 -1.73
CA HIS A 1 -15.66 -15.34 -0.48
C HIS A 1 -16.49 -14.13 -0.86
N GLU A 2 -17.82 -14.21 -0.78
CA GLU A 2 -18.70 -13.05 -0.99
C GLU A 2 -19.04 -12.45 0.37
N VAL A 3 -18.85 -11.14 0.51
CA VAL A 3 -19.11 -10.38 1.74
C VAL A 3 -20.48 -9.70 1.58
N THR A 4 -21.32 -9.73 2.61
CA THR A 4 -22.70 -9.21 2.58
C THR A 4 -22.80 -7.67 2.57
N THR A 5 -21.70 -6.96 2.85
CA THR A 5 -21.56 -5.50 2.77
C THR A 5 -20.11 -5.14 2.46
N ASP A 6 -19.88 -4.04 1.74
CA ASP A 6 -18.52 -3.59 1.44
C ASP A 6 -17.75 -3.28 2.73
N ASN A 7 -16.53 -3.80 2.84
CA ASN A 7 -15.63 -3.53 3.97
C ASN A 7 -15.07 -2.10 3.87
N LYS A 8 -15.90 -1.13 4.26
CA LYS A 8 -15.63 0.31 4.23
C LYS A 8 -15.91 0.91 5.60
N LEU A 9 -14.98 1.74 6.08
CA LEU A 9 -15.14 2.56 7.28
C LEU A 9 -15.02 4.03 6.88
N LEU A 10 -16.02 4.82 7.27
CA LEU A 10 -16.03 6.28 7.12
C LEU A 10 -16.21 6.90 8.50
N ARG A 11 -15.30 7.79 8.89
CA ARG A 11 -15.39 8.55 10.15
C ARG A 11 -15.13 10.02 9.88
N ILE A 12 -16.07 10.85 10.32
CA ILE A 12 -15.97 12.31 10.25
C ILE A 12 -15.66 12.83 11.66
N PHE A 13 -14.60 13.60 11.79
CA PHE A 13 -14.20 14.23 13.05
C PHE A 13 -14.87 15.59 13.21
N GLN A 14 -15.00 16.07 14.45
CA GLN A 14 -15.64 17.36 14.74
C GLN A 14 -14.92 18.56 14.11
N ASN A 15 -13.64 18.43 13.81
CA ASN A 15 -12.83 19.45 13.14
C ASN A 15 -12.94 19.44 11.61
N GLY A 16 -13.74 18.54 11.04
CA GLY A 16 -13.93 18.41 9.59
C GLY A 16 -13.00 17.39 8.91
N ASN A 17 -12.05 16.78 9.62
CA ASN A 17 -11.22 15.73 9.04
C ASN A 17 -12.06 14.49 8.73
N VAL A 18 -11.69 13.78 7.66
CA VAL A 18 -12.37 12.56 7.23
C VAL A 18 -11.36 11.41 7.18
N LEU A 19 -11.65 10.33 7.91
CA LEU A 19 -10.94 9.06 7.77
C LEU A 19 -11.80 8.14 6.89
N TYR A 20 -11.22 7.69 5.78
CA TYR A 20 -11.80 6.70 4.90
C TYR A 20 -10.87 5.50 4.82
N SER A 21 -11.38 4.31 5.17
CA SER A 21 -10.61 3.06 5.18
C SER A 21 -11.38 1.99 4.43
N ILE A 22 -10.69 1.31 3.51
CA ILE A 22 -11.26 0.26 2.67
C ILE A 22 -10.34 -0.94 2.63
N ARG A 23 -10.91 -2.14 2.56
CA ARG A 23 -10.14 -3.37 2.36
C ARG A 23 -10.05 -3.68 0.87
N LEU A 24 -8.82 -3.75 0.36
CA LEU A 24 -8.53 -4.11 -1.04
C LEU A 24 -7.78 -5.44 -1.09
N THR A 25 -8.04 -6.22 -2.13
CA THR A 25 -7.21 -7.37 -2.53
C THR A 25 -6.71 -7.07 -3.93
N LEU A 26 -5.41 -6.87 -4.07
CA LEU A 26 -4.78 -6.39 -5.30
C LEU A 26 -3.84 -7.46 -5.86
N THR A 27 -3.81 -7.57 -7.19
CA THR A 27 -2.75 -8.28 -7.90
C THR A 27 -1.86 -7.22 -8.55
N LEU A 28 -0.66 -7.03 -8.01
CA LEU A 28 0.28 -6.02 -8.47
C LEU A 28 1.32 -6.64 -9.39
N SER A 29 1.69 -5.91 -10.44
CA SER A 29 2.79 -6.28 -11.34
C SER A 29 4.12 -5.87 -10.72
N CYS A 30 5.04 -6.83 -10.57
CA CYS A 30 6.40 -6.59 -10.09
C CYS A 30 7.41 -7.28 -11.03
N PRO A 31 8.21 -6.51 -11.80
CA PRO A 31 9.27 -7.09 -12.62
C PRO A 31 10.44 -7.55 -11.73
N MET A 32 10.81 -8.84 -11.83
CA MET A 32 11.87 -9.45 -11.04
C MET A 32 13.19 -9.55 -11.81
N ASP A 33 14.32 -9.31 -11.13
CA ASP A 33 15.66 -9.59 -11.67
C ASP A 33 16.19 -10.91 -11.08
N LEU A 34 16.23 -11.96 -11.89
CA LEU A 34 16.52 -13.34 -11.47
C LEU A 34 17.98 -13.76 -11.70
N LYS A 35 18.89 -12.83 -11.99
CA LYS A 35 20.30 -13.16 -12.28
C LYS A 35 20.99 -13.99 -11.20
N ASN A 36 20.59 -13.80 -9.94
CA ASN A 36 21.21 -14.45 -8.78
C ASN A 36 20.33 -15.54 -8.16
N PHE A 37 19.34 -16.06 -8.89
CA PHE A 37 18.48 -17.12 -8.39
C PHE A 37 19.30 -18.34 -7.90
N PRO A 38 19.01 -18.93 -6.72
CA PRO A 38 17.88 -18.64 -5.82
C PRO A 38 18.18 -17.63 -4.70
N MET A 39 19.33 -16.95 -4.72
CA MET A 39 19.82 -16.03 -3.70
C MET A 39 19.66 -14.57 -4.12
N ASP A 40 18.55 -14.26 -4.75
CA ASP A 40 18.21 -12.93 -5.26
C ASP A 40 17.44 -12.08 -4.23
N SER A 41 17.43 -10.76 -4.46
CA SER A 41 16.64 -9.81 -3.66
C SER A 41 15.73 -9.07 -4.62
N GLN A 42 14.43 -9.20 -4.42
CA GLN A 42 13.43 -8.56 -5.26
C GLN A 42 12.90 -7.27 -4.62
N MET A 43 12.76 -6.22 -5.43
CA MET A 43 12.17 -4.95 -5.01
C MET A 43 10.84 -4.78 -5.76
N CYS A 44 9.73 -4.93 -5.04
CA CYS A 44 8.40 -4.75 -5.60
C CYS A 44 7.79 -3.42 -5.15
N THR A 45 7.51 -2.55 -6.12
CA THR A 45 6.93 -1.23 -5.87
C THR A 45 5.40 -1.30 -6.00
N MET A 46 4.71 -0.64 -5.07
CA MET A 46 3.30 -0.31 -5.21
C MET A 46 3.17 1.20 -5.42
N GLN A 47 2.33 1.61 -6.36
CA GLN A 47 2.08 3.02 -6.66
C GLN A 47 0.59 3.31 -6.50
N LEU A 48 0.28 4.45 -5.90
CA LEU A 48 -1.07 4.99 -5.82
C LEU A 48 -1.08 6.30 -6.57
N GLU A 49 -2.07 6.46 -7.46
CA GLU A 49 -2.21 7.65 -8.27
C GLU A 49 -3.64 8.16 -8.35
N SER A 50 -3.78 9.48 -8.48
CA SER A 50 -5.05 10.10 -8.87
C SER A 50 -5.29 9.90 -10.37
N PHE A 51 -6.47 9.39 -10.72
CA PHE A 51 -6.87 9.25 -12.12
C PHE A 51 -7.47 10.52 -12.72
N GLY A 52 -8.24 11.28 -11.92
CA GLY A 52 -9.10 12.37 -12.41
C GLY A 52 -8.68 13.77 -11.99
N TYR A 53 -7.79 13.89 -11.01
CA TYR A 53 -7.33 15.18 -10.46
C TYR A 53 -5.85 15.36 -10.73
N THR A 54 -5.46 16.60 -11.02
CA THR A 54 -4.06 16.99 -11.18
C THR A 54 -3.44 17.34 -9.82
N MET A 55 -2.12 17.47 -9.78
CA MET A 55 -1.39 17.90 -8.57
C MET A 55 -1.78 19.28 -8.05
N ASN A 56 -2.46 20.10 -8.86
CA ASN A 56 -2.98 21.40 -8.40
C ASN A 56 -4.27 21.25 -7.56
N ASP A 57 -4.96 20.12 -7.70
CA ASP A 57 -6.28 19.87 -7.10
C ASP A 57 -6.21 18.84 -5.97
N LEU A 58 -5.30 17.86 -6.08
CA LEU A 58 -5.14 16.76 -5.13
C LEU A 58 -3.67 16.38 -5.00
N ILE A 59 -3.20 16.28 -3.76
CA ILE A 59 -1.84 15.83 -3.42
C ILE A 59 -1.98 14.68 -2.44
N PHE A 60 -1.29 13.57 -2.75
CA PHE A 60 -1.17 12.43 -1.85
C PHE A 60 0.13 12.52 -1.06
N GLU A 61 0.04 12.28 0.25
CA GLU A 61 1.18 12.27 1.16
C GLU A 61 1.10 11.06 2.07
N TRP A 62 2.25 10.45 2.33
CA TRP A 62 2.36 9.44 3.38
C TRP A 62 2.22 10.10 4.74
N LEU A 63 1.54 9.43 5.67
CA LEU A 63 1.55 9.85 7.07
C LEU A 63 2.98 9.73 7.64
N ASP A 64 3.42 10.75 8.37
CA ASP A 64 4.76 10.79 8.99
C ASP A 64 5.05 9.57 9.86
N VAL A 65 4.01 9.03 10.50
CA VAL A 65 4.10 7.89 11.42
C VAL A 65 3.23 6.75 10.93
N GLY A 66 3.85 5.60 10.71
CA GLY A 66 3.13 4.35 10.44
C GLY A 66 2.43 4.29 9.07
N ALA A 67 2.95 4.99 8.06
CA ALA A 67 2.44 4.96 6.69
C ALA A 67 2.19 3.54 6.13
N VAL A 68 3.09 2.61 6.41
CA VAL A 68 2.98 1.20 5.99
C VAL A 68 3.17 0.28 7.18
N GLN A 69 2.07 -0.26 7.66
CA GLN A 69 2.03 -1.27 8.72
C GLN A 69 1.91 -2.67 8.10
N VAL A 70 2.60 -3.63 8.68
CA VAL A 70 2.55 -5.05 8.28
C VAL A 70 2.07 -5.83 9.49
N ALA A 71 1.21 -6.83 9.25
CA ALA A 71 0.72 -7.69 10.32
C ALA A 71 1.88 -8.50 10.95
N ASP A 72 1.90 -8.62 12.26
CA ASP A 72 2.98 -9.27 13.01
C ASP A 72 3.16 -10.75 12.65
N ASP A 73 2.10 -11.40 12.17
CA ASP A 73 2.06 -12.79 11.76
C ASP A 73 2.21 -12.99 10.24
N LEU A 74 2.59 -11.94 9.49
CA LEU A 74 2.82 -12.06 8.05
C LEU A 74 4.01 -12.97 7.77
N MET A 75 3.71 -14.14 7.19
CA MET A 75 4.72 -15.08 6.70
C MET A 75 4.52 -15.32 5.20
N LEU A 76 5.62 -15.30 4.45
CA LEU A 76 5.65 -15.68 3.06
C LEU A 76 6.39 -17.03 2.93
N PRO A 77 5.88 -17.99 2.16
CA PRO A 77 6.45 -19.33 2.12
C PRO A 77 7.84 -19.40 1.46
N GLN A 78 8.16 -18.45 0.57
CA GLN A 78 9.41 -18.43 -0.21
C GLN A 78 10.27 -17.19 0.04
N PHE A 79 9.68 -16.09 0.48
CA PHE A 79 10.37 -14.80 0.63
C PHE A 79 10.38 -14.36 2.09
N VAL A 80 11.28 -13.45 2.43
CA VAL A 80 11.27 -12.73 3.70
C VAL A 80 11.15 -11.24 3.39
N LEU A 81 10.19 -10.58 4.00
CA LEU A 81 10.03 -9.14 3.86
C LEU A 81 11.12 -8.44 4.68
N LYS A 82 11.87 -7.53 4.06
CA LYS A 82 12.84 -6.68 4.77
C LYS A 82 12.12 -5.64 5.62
N GLU A 83 12.73 -5.25 6.75
CA GLU A 83 12.18 -4.22 7.64
C GLU A 83 12.19 -2.83 7.00
N GLU A 84 13.21 -2.53 6.19
CA GLU A 84 13.34 -1.27 5.48
C GLU A 84 12.33 -1.19 4.32
N LYS A 85 11.40 -0.25 4.43
CA LYS A 85 10.40 0.05 3.40
C LYS A 85 10.73 1.41 2.80
N GLY A 86 11.13 1.43 1.53
CA GLY A 86 11.30 2.68 0.79
C GLY A 86 9.94 3.32 0.52
N LEU A 87 9.67 4.48 1.13
CA LEU A 87 8.51 5.30 0.77
C LEU A 87 8.86 6.09 -0.49
N GLY A 88 8.26 5.71 -1.61
CA GLY A 88 8.32 6.46 -2.85
C GLY A 88 7.39 7.67 -2.84
N TYR A 89 7.48 8.49 -3.89
CA TYR A 89 6.56 9.60 -4.12
C TYR A 89 5.16 9.08 -4.46
N CYS A 90 4.14 9.77 -3.95
CA CYS A 90 2.76 9.60 -4.40
C CYS A 90 2.49 10.55 -5.58
N THR A 91 1.62 10.17 -6.51
CA THR A 91 1.33 10.94 -7.73
C THR A 91 -0.17 11.15 -7.95
#